data_AF-A0A0A2TEG1-F1
#
_entry.id   AF-A0A0A2TEG1-F1
#
_cell.length_a   1.000
_cell.length_b   1.000
_cell.length_c   1.000
_cell.angle_alpha   90.00
_cell.angle_beta   90.00
_cell.angle_gamma   90.00
#
_symmetry.space_group_name_H-M   'P 1'
#
loop_
_entity.id
_entity.type
_entity.pdbx_description
1 polymer ?
#
loop_
_entity_poly.entity_id
_entity_poly.type
_entity_poly.pdbx_seq_one_letter_code
_entity_poly.pdbx_strand_id
1 'polypeptide(L)'
;MVSARCTFSSILEVGFRKVADLCKGKWKMEKGSSNVDQRIAEVMEGVVSRGLSGSEITEMARSFIRYKKEEGFSFAKLTQLHFHMFSEEEEALVLYPSAAVELLILSLDIFDDLQDQDASEKPWCQVPHAMAMNISSGLLMLSMKTLEEAEYEPEKKHQAIQYLYSQVLKAVSGQHVDLKDAIETDEQYLQMVESKSGALMACACLVGTSLATNQQHHIVEEYSTSFGVAAQLANDLEDVSRWDTKNDLLFKKKTLPILKLLQQTELENTWLHDYYQGLLDKEFILDHKQEIFTWIQQSPALKYAEVIKRVYQRKASNKIQEISAQERLKKKLQDLIEEI
;
A
#
# COMPACT_ATOMS: atom_id res chain seq x y z
N MET A 1 2.59 -16.50 45.60
CA MET A 1 2.66 -15.41 44.59
C MET A 1 3.28 -15.99 43.35
N VAL A 2 2.46 -16.47 42.42
CA VAL A 2 2.90 -17.15 41.20
C VAL A 2 3.17 -16.10 40.13
N SER A 3 4.40 -16.06 39.66
CA SER A 3 4.86 -15.32 38.49
C SER A 3 4.28 -15.96 37.24
N ALA A 4 3.39 -15.27 36.54
CA ALA A 4 2.98 -15.64 35.19
C ALA A 4 3.98 -15.03 34.21
N ARG A 5 5.01 -15.79 33.85
CA ARG A 5 5.75 -15.58 32.60
C ARG A 5 4.82 -15.97 31.46
N CYS A 6 4.28 -14.98 30.75
CA CYS A 6 3.62 -15.21 29.48
C CYS A 6 4.68 -15.53 28.44
N THR A 7 4.90 -16.82 28.17
CA THR A 7 5.52 -17.30 26.94
C THR A 7 4.49 -17.21 25.83
N PHE A 8 4.48 -16.09 25.09
CA PHE A 8 3.85 -16.06 23.77
C PHE A 8 4.80 -16.77 22.80
N SER A 9 4.49 -18.02 22.51
CA SER A 9 5.09 -18.78 21.42
C SER A 9 3.97 -19.27 20.53
N SER A 10 4.21 -19.14 19.23
CA SER A 10 3.47 -19.63 18.06
C SER A 10 2.20 -18.85 17.66
N ILE A 11 2.24 -18.42 16.40
CA ILE A 11 1.17 -17.88 15.55
C ILE A 11 0.95 -16.35 15.66
N LEU A 12 1.85 -15.59 15.02
CA LEU A 12 1.62 -14.21 14.54
C LEU A 12 2.67 -13.94 13.44
N GLU A 13 2.40 -14.39 12.21
CA GLU A 13 3.17 -14.00 11.02
C GLU A 13 2.19 -13.93 9.86
N VAL A 14 1.53 -12.79 9.63
CA VAL A 14 0.86 -12.39 8.38
C VAL A 14 0.67 -10.87 8.44
N GLY A 15 1.02 -10.16 7.39
CA GLY A 15 0.38 -8.87 7.12
C GLY A 15 0.66 -8.33 5.72
N PHE A 16 0.74 -7.02 5.52
CA PHE A 16 0.57 -6.46 4.20
C PHE A 16 1.83 -6.37 3.34
N ARG A 17 1.64 -6.45 2.02
CA ARG A 17 2.61 -5.98 1.02
C ARG A 17 1.93 -5.18 -0.08
N LYS A 18 2.69 -4.25 -0.65
CA LYS A 18 2.28 -2.85 -0.88
C LYS A 18 1.72 -2.56 -2.27
N VAL A 19 0.58 -1.87 -2.36
CA VAL A 19 0.11 -1.19 -3.59
C VAL A 19 1.14 -0.21 -4.19
N ALA A 20 2.05 0.33 -3.37
CA ALA A 20 3.16 1.17 -3.83
C ALA A 20 4.10 0.42 -4.79
N ASP A 21 4.16 -0.92 -4.72
CA ASP A 21 5.20 -1.73 -5.35
C ASP A 21 5.02 -1.93 -6.86
N LEU A 22 3.79 -1.98 -7.36
CA LEU A 22 3.52 -2.06 -8.80
C LEU A 22 3.69 -0.73 -9.53
N CYS A 23 3.46 0.38 -8.84
CA CYS A 23 3.77 1.70 -9.42
C CYS A 23 5.30 1.92 -9.55
N LYS A 24 6.15 1.10 -8.88
CA LYS A 24 7.62 1.22 -8.86
C LYS A 24 8.26 1.10 -10.24
N GLY A 25 7.77 0.20 -11.09
CA GLY A 25 8.45 -0.16 -12.34
C GLY A 25 8.37 0.89 -13.43
N LYS A 26 7.30 1.70 -13.45
CA LYS A 26 6.94 2.48 -14.64
C LYS A 26 6.94 3.99 -14.46
N TRP A 27 6.70 4.50 -13.26
CA TRP A 27 7.00 5.91 -12.98
C TRP A 27 8.50 6.19 -13.08
N LYS A 28 9.37 5.22 -12.73
CA LYS A 28 10.83 5.35 -12.88
C LYS A 28 11.31 5.60 -14.32
N MET A 29 10.52 5.25 -15.34
CA MET A 29 10.92 5.31 -16.75
C MET A 29 10.60 6.64 -17.46
N GLU A 30 9.81 7.54 -16.85
CA GLU A 30 9.66 8.91 -17.35
C GLU A 30 10.90 9.73 -16.93
N LYS A 31 11.65 10.28 -17.90
CA LYS A 31 12.84 11.14 -17.66
C LYS A 31 12.62 12.35 -16.71
N GLY A 32 11.37 12.64 -16.32
CA GLY A 32 11.00 13.66 -15.33
C GLY A 32 10.68 13.13 -13.92
N SER A 33 10.45 11.83 -13.72
CA SER A 33 10.07 11.26 -12.41
C SER A 33 11.14 11.44 -11.35
N SER A 34 12.42 11.28 -11.71
CA SER A 34 13.54 11.46 -10.77
C SER A 34 13.62 12.89 -10.23
N ASN A 35 13.12 13.89 -10.97
CA ASN A 35 13.10 15.29 -10.52
C ASN A 35 11.91 15.55 -9.59
N VAL A 36 10.73 15.02 -9.92
CA VAL A 36 9.54 15.14 -9.05
C VAL A 36 9.77 14.43 -7.71
N ASP A 37 10.30 13.20 -7.71
CA ASP A 37 10.63 12.48 -6.47
C ASP A 37 11.67 13.23 -5.63
N GLN A 38 12.65 13.88 -6.27
CA GLN A 38 13.64 14.71 -5.57
C GLN A 38 12.98 15.91 -4.87
N ARG A 39 12.09 16.65 -5.56
CA ARG A 39 11.38 17.79 -4.99
C ARG A 39 10.47 17.37 -3.82
N ILE A 40 9.78 16.24 -3.94
CA ILE A 40 8.95 15.68 -2.86
C ILE A 40 9.84 15.31 -1.65
N ALA A 41 10.96 14.61 -1.87
CA ALA A 41 11.89 14.26 -0.80
C ALA A 41 12.42 15.49 -0.07
N GLU A 42 12.79 16.56 -0.79
CA GLU A 42 13.25 17.82 -0.21
C GLU A 42 12.20 18.45 0.71
N VAL A 43 10.93 18.43 0.29
CA VAL A 43 9.83 18.91 1.12
C VAL A 43 9.65 18.02 2.36
N MET A 44 9.63 16.69 2.21
CA MET A 44 9.49 15.76 3.33
C MET A 44 10.64 15.90 4.34
N GLU A 45 11.89 15.94 3.87
CA GLU A 45 13.07 16.15 4.72
C GLU A 45 13.01 17.52 5.40
N GLY A 46 12.56 18.57 4.71
CA GLY A 46 12.37 19.91 5.27
C GLY A 46 11.28 19.96 6.35
N VAL A 47 10.16 19.29 6.15
CA VAL A 47 9.07 19.15 7.13
C VAL A 47 9.57 18.43 8.38
N VAL A 48 10.26 17.29 8.21
CA VAL A 48 10.88 16.55 9.32
C VAL A 48 11.87 17.43 10.09
N SER A 49 12.74 18.16 9.38
CA SER A 49 13.76 19.01 9.99
C SER A 49 13.18 20.18 10.79
N ARG A 50 12.01 20.69 10.41
CA ARG A 50 11.30 21.76 11.13
C ARG A 50 10.41 21.23 12.26
N GLY A 51 9.91 20.00 12.12
CA GLY A 51 8.89 19.44 12.99
C GLY A 51 9.40 18.55 14.13
N LEU A 52 10.57 17.92 13.97
CA LEU A 52 11.18 17.09 15.00
C LEU A 52 12.33 17.81 15.69
N SER A 53 12.39 17.71 17.02
CA SER A 53 13.48 18.25 17.83
C SER A 53 14.51 17.16 18.13
N GLY A 54 15.76 17.38 17.74
CA GLY A 54 16.89 16.48 18.00
C GLY A 54 17.55 15.95 16.72
N SER A 55 18.88 15.97 16.67
CA SER A 55 19.63 15.60 15.48
C SER A 55 19.46 14.12 15.11
N GLU A 56 19.41 13.23 16.10
CA GLU A 56 19.32 11.78 15.89
C GLU A 56 17.98 11.37 15.28
N ILE A 57 16.85 11.76 15.90
CA ILE A 57 15.51 11.45 15.40
C ILE A 57 15.25 12.03 14.01
N THR A 58 15.75 13.26 13.78
CA THR A 58 15.64 13.94 12.49
C THR A 58 16.40 13.18 11.41
N GLU A 59 17.64 12.77 11.67
CA GLU A 59 18.43 12.06 10.67
C GLU A 59 17.91 10.65 10.40
N MET A 60 17.41 9.93 11.42
CA MET A 60 16.75 8.64 11.21
C MET A 60 15.53 8.79 10.30
N ALA A 61 14.64 9.74 10.59
CA ALA A 61 13.46 10.01 9.76
C ALA A 61 13.84 10.38 8.31
N ARG A 62 14.87 11.22 8.13
CA ARG A 62 15.39 11.55 6.78
C ARG A 62 15.97 10.34 6.07
N SER A 63 16.66 9.43 6.77
CA SER A 63 17.17 8.19 6.17
C SER A 63 16.03 7.30 5.64
N PHE A 64 14.89 7.24 6.35
CA PHE A 64 13.71 6.49 5.92
C PHE A 64 13.09 7.13 4.66
N ILE A 65 13.02 8.46 4.62
CA ILE A 65 12.54 9.21 3.43
C ILE A 65 13.44 8.93 2.22
N ARG A 66 14.77 8.96 2.39
CA ARG A 66 15.71 8.69 1.30
C ARG A 66 15.59 7.25 0.79
N TYR A 67 15.43 6.27 1.69
CA TYR A 67 15.16 4.90 1.27
C TYR A 67 13.84 4.81 0.50
N LYS A 68 12.76 5.41 1.02
CA LYS A 68 11.45 5.43 0.35
C LYS A 68 11.50 6.11 -1.02
N LYS A 69 12.31 7.15 -1.18
CA LYS A 69 12.54 7.82 -2.48
C LYS A 69 13.10 6.84 -3.53
N GLU A 70 13.99 5.93 -3.15
CA GLU A 70 14.52 4.91 -4.06
C GLU A 70 13.44 3.90 -4.47
N GLU A 71 12.42 3.67 -3.64
CA GLU A 71 11.21 2.94 -4.02
C GLU A 71 10.30 3.77 -4.96
N GLY A 72 10.23 5.08 -4.74
CA GLY A 72 9.44 6.05 -5.50
C GLY A 72 8.18 6.49 -4.76
N PHE A 73 7.71 7.72 -5.03
CA PHE A 73 6.61 8.35 -4.31
C PHE A 73 5.27 8.30 -5.04
N SER A 74 4.80 7.10 -5.34
CA SER A 74 3.63 6.85 -6.18
C SER A 74 2.34 7.51 -5.65
N PHE A 75 2.19 7.65 -4.33
CA PHE A 75 0.99 8.26 -3.75
C PHE A 75 1.00 9.78 -3.85
N ALA A 76 2.13 10.44 -3.60
CA ALA A 76 2.30 11.87 -3.90
C ALA A 76 1.97 12.19 -5.36
N LYS A 77 2.50 11.36 -6.26
CA LYS A 77 2.30 11.43 -7.70
C LYS A 77 0.84 11.25 -8.12
N LEU A 78 0.12 10.35 -7.47
CA LEU A 78 -1.33 10.20 -7.65
C LEU A 78 -2.10 11.41 -7.13
N THR A 79 -1.71 11.99 -6.00
CA THR A 79 -2.28 13.23 -5.48
C THR A 79 -2.11 14.38 -6.48
N GLN A 80 -0.91 14.55 -7.05
CA GLN A 80 -0.66 15.55 -8.10
C GLN A 80 -1.51 15.31 -9.35
N LEU A 81 -1.58 14.06 -9.82
CA LEU A 81 -2.38 13.70 -11.00
C LEU A 81 -3.86 14.08 -10.80
N HIS A 82 -4.43 13.76 -9.63
CA HIS A 82 -5.84 14.05 -9.35
C HIS A 82 -6.10 15.54 -9.15
N PHE A 83 -5.16 16.29 -8.59
CA PHE A 83 -5.25 17.75 -8.55
C PHE A 83 -5.32 18.33 -9.98
N HIS A 84 -4.39 17.94 -10.85
CA HIS A 84 -4.33 18.46 -12.22
C HIS A 84 -5.46 17.95 -13.12
N MET A 85 -6.10 16.82 -12.79
CA MET A 85 -7.29 16.37 -13.51
C MET A 85 -8.44 17.39 -13.43
N PHE A 86 -8.53 18.15 -12.35
CA PHE A 86 -9.61 19.11 -12.09
C PHE A 86 -9.15 20.57 -11.95
N SER A 87 -7.85 20.86 -12.11
CA SER A 87 -7.28 22.21 -11.98
C SER A 87 -6.18 22.46 -13.01
N GLU A 88 -6.11 23.70 -13.51
CA GLU A 88 -5.02 24.22 -14.34
C GLU A 88 -3.98 25.02 -13.54
N GLU A 89 -4.11 25.06 -12.20
CA GLU A 89 -3.18 25.75 -11.32
C GLU A 89 -1.78 25.12 -11.32
N GLU A 90 -0.80 25.90 -10.86
CA GLU A 90 0.61 25.52 -10.85
C GLU A 90 0.89 24.29 -9.95
N GLU A 91 1.75 23.40 -10.43
CA GLU A 91 2.20 22.20 -9.71
C GLU A 91 2.81 22.52 -8.33
N ALA A 92 3.35 23.73 -8.15
CA ALA A 92 3.92 24.18 -6.88
C ALA A 92 2.91 24.16 -5.73
N LEU A 93 1.62 24.40 -5.99
CA LEU A 93 0.58 24.44 -4.95
C LEU A 93 0.33 23.05 -4.35
N VAL A 94 0.38 22.00 -5.16
CA VAL A 94 0.08 20.63 -4.72
C VAL A 94 1.32 19.89 -4.21
N LEU A 95 2.52 20.47 -4.28
CA LEU A 95 3.76 19.81 -3.86
C LEU A 95 3.78 19.46 -2.37
N TYR A 96 3.43 20.41 -1.49
CA TYR A 96 3.37 20.19 -0.04
C TYR A 96 2.26 19.19 0.36
N PRO A 97 1.02 19.32 -0.13
CA PRO A 97 -0.01 18.29 0.06
C PRO A 97 0.40 16.90 -0.40
N SER A 98 1.11 16.79 -1.53
CA SER A 98 1.58 15.50 -2.05
C SER A 98 2.65 14.88 -1.14
N ALA A 99 3.59 15.70 -0.65
CA ALA A 99 4.57 15.27 0.34
C ALA A 99 3.92 14.87 1.68
N ALA A 100 2.84 15.56 2.08
CA ALA A 100 2.06 15.18 3.26
C ALA A 100 1.43 13.79 3.09
N VAL A 101 0.81 13.51 1.94
CA VAL A 101 0.27 12.17 1.64
C VAL A 101 1.38 11.12 1.66
N GLU A 102 2.55 11.40 1.09
CA GLU A 102 3.66 10.43 1.11
C GLU A 102 4.26 10.20 2.50
N LEU A 103 4.30 11.22 3.36
CA LEU A 103 4.69 11.08 4.78
C LEU A 103 3.72 10.15 5.52
N LEU A 104 2.41 10.28 5.25
CA LEU A 104 1.38 9.40 5.78
C LEU A 104 1.61 7.96 5.31
N ILE A 105 1.82 7.75 4.01
CA ILE A 105 2.05 6.41 3.45
C ILE A 105 3.34 5.80 4.00
N LEU A 106 4.43 6.57 4.12
CA LEU A 106 5.65 6.09 4.75
C LEU A 106 5.43 5.70 6.22
N SER A 107 4.65 6.47 6.97
CA SER A 107 4.29 6.10 8.34
C SER A 107 3.53 4.76 8.40
N LEU A 108 2.51 4.60 7.56
CA LEU A 108 1.71 3.39 7.52
C LEU A 108 2.53 2.18 7.05
N ASP A 109 3.41 2.35 6.05
CA ASP A 109 4.37 1.34 5.62
C ASP A 109 5.29 0.89 6.77
N ILE A 110 5.80 1.83 7.57
CA ILE A 110 6.65 1.49 8.73
C ILE A 110 5.85 0.72 9.77
N PHE A 111 4.63 1.15 10.10
CA PHE A 111 3.81 0.42 11.07
C PHE A 111 3.50 -0.99 10.60
N ASP A 112 3.17 -1.15 9.32
CA ASP A 112 2.87 -2.43 8.71
C ASP A 112 4.08 -3.36 8.70
N ASP A 113 5.25 -2.88 8.22
CA ASP A 113 6.49 -3.67 8.23
C ASP A 113 6.92 -4.12 9.63
N LEU A 114 6.64 -3.30 10.66
CA LEU A 114 6.89 -3.63 12.05
C LEU A 114 5.90 -4.67 12.60
N GLN A 115 4.64 -4.65 12.16
CA GLN A 115 3.62 -5.63 12.53
C GLN A 115 3.90 -6.99 11.90
N ASP A 116 4.32 -6.99 10.64
CA ASP A 116 4.60 -8.18 9.83
C ASP A 116 5.91 -8.87 10.18
N GLN A 117 6.93 -8.10 10.58
CA GLN A 117 8.29 -8.58 10.85
C GLN A 117 8.94 -9.30 9.65
N ASP A 118 8.51 -8.99 8.42
CA ASP A 118 8.94 -9.68 7.19
C ASP A 118 9.89 -8.87 6.28
N ALA A 119 10.27 -7.66 6.73
CA ALA A 119 10.99 -6.66 5.94
C ALA A 119 12.36 -6.23 6.53
N SER A 120 13.14 -7.21 7.01
CA SER A 120 14.41 -7.00 7.73
C SER A 120 15.47 -6.11 7.04
N GLU A 121 15.41 -5.95 5.73
CA GLU A 121 16.33 -5.13 4.95
C GLU A 121 16.04 -3.62 5.01
N LYS A 122 14.82 -3.24 5.41
CA LYS A 122 14.39 -1.84 5.42
C LYS A 122 15.03 -1.10 6.60
N PRO A 123 15.41 0.17 6.45
CA PRO A 123 16.15 0.89 7.50
C PRO A 123 15.37 1.03 8.80
N TRP A 124 14.04 1.12 8.74
CA TRP A 124 13.18 1.14 9.93
C TRP A 124 13.06 -0.20 10.65
N CYS A 125 13.42 -1.32 10.00
CA CYS A 125 13.52 -2.63 10.63
C CYS A 125 14.93 -2.92 11.18
N GLN A 126 15.91 -2.05 10.90
CA GLN A 126 17.30 -2.16 11.36
C GLN A 126 17.60 -1.34 12.63
N VAL A 127 16.63 -0.55 13.08
CA VAL A 127 16.69 0.20 14.35
C VAL A 127 15.80 -0.47 15.40
N PRO A 128 15.92 -0.14 16.70
CA PRO A 128 15.00 -0.65 17.71
C PRO A 128 13.53 -0.37 17.35
N HIS A 129 12.67 -1.39 17.46
CA HIS A 129 11.25 -1.30 17.10
C HIS A 129 10.54 -0.10 17.72
N ALA A 130 10.81 0.20 19.00
CA ALA A 130 10.25 1.36 19.69
C ALA A 130 10.63 2.71 19.05
N MET A 131 11.84 2.82 18.50
CA MET A 131 12.30 4.03 17.81
C MET A 131 11.59 4.18 16.46
N ALA A 132 11.52 3.09 15.66
CA ALA A 132 10.82 3.11 14.38
C ALA A 132 9.33 3.45 14.54
N MET A 133 8.67 2.87 15.54
CA MET A 133 7.27 3.18 15.88
C MET A 133 7.07 4.64 16.30
N ASN A 134 7.99 5.19 17.10
CA ASN A 134 7.94 6.58 17.53
C ASN A 134 8.18 7.55 16.35
N ILE A 135 9.13 7.26 15.48
CA ILE A 135 9.37 8.03 14.25
C ILE A 135 8.15 7.98 13.34
N SER A 136 7.57 6.79 13.14
CA SER A 136 6.38 6.63 12.31
C SER A 136 5.21 7.48 12.84
N SER A 137 4.98 7.47 14.16
CA SER A 137 3.97 8.34 14.80
C SER A 137 4.23 9.82 14.55
N GLY A 138 5.50 10.24 14.56
CA GLY A 138 5.91 11.60 14.19
C GLY A 138 5.63 11.92 12.72
N LEU A 139 5.95 11.02 11.78
CA LEU A 139 5.68 11.19 10.35
C LEU A 139 4.17 11.32 10.07
N LEU A 140 3.34 10.53 10.76
CA LEU A 140 1.88 10.63 10.69
C LEU A 140 1.38 12.03 11.10
N MET A 141 1.85 12.53 12.25
CA MET A 141 1.48 13.87 12.74
C MET A 141 1.98 14.98 11.80
N LEU A 142 3.18 14.82 11.25
CA LEU A 142 3.75 15.78 10.29
C LEU A 142 2.99 15.81 8.97
N SER A 143 2.48 14.67 8.50
CA SER A 143 1.58 14.63 7.34
C SER A 143 0.35 15.52 7.57
N MET A 144 -0.38 15.28 8.67
CA MET A 144 -1.59 16.06 9.00
C MET A 144 -1.29 17.55 9.14
N LYS A 145 -0.23 17.89 9.88
CA LYS A 145 0.22 19.28 10.07
C LYS A 145 0.57 19.95 8.73
N THR A 146 1.28 19.25 7.85
CA THR A 146 1.69 19.78 6.54
C THR A 146 0.48 20.08 5.66
N LEU A 147 -0.54 19.21 5.68
CA LEU A 147 -1.78 19.44 4.94
C LEU A 147 -2.58 20.61 5.54
N GLU A 148 -2.60 20.76 6.88
CA GLU A 148 -3.24 21.88 7.57
C GLU A 148 -2.56 23.23 7.31
N GLU A 149 -1.24 23.24 7.12
CA GLU A 149 -0.45 24.45 6.83
C GLU A 149 -0.41 24.81 5.34
N ALA A 150 -0.96 23.98 4.46
CA ALA A 150 -0.98 24.25 3.03
C ALA A 150 -1.79 25.52 2.70
N GLU A 151 -1.26 26.33 1.77
CA GLU A 151 -1.85 27.60 1.33
C GLU A 151 -3.01 27.37 0.34
N TYR A 152 -4.13 26.90 0.87
CA TYR A 152 -5.39 26.68 0.13
C TYR A 152 -6.57 27.32 0.84
N GLU A 153 -7.67 27.50 0.11
CA GLU A 153 -8.97 27.87 0.67
C GLU A 153 -9.33 26.96 1.86
N PRO A 154 -9.76 27.52 3.00
CA PRO A 154 -10.05 26.75 4.21
C PRO A 154 -11.01 25.57 3.98
N GLU A 155 -12.02 25.76 3.13
CA GLU A 155 -13.03 24.75 2.81
C GLU A 155 -12.43 23.55 2.06
N LYS A 156 -11.61 23.79 1.03
CA LYS A 156 -10.93 22.75 0.25
C LYS A 156 -9.97 21.95 1.11
N LYS A 157 -9.19 22.65 1.95
CA LYS A 157 -8.26 22.04 2.90
C LYS A 157 -8.99 21.20 3.94
N HIS A 158 -10.08 21.71 4.49
CA HIS A 158 -10.92 20.97 5.42
C HIS A 158 -11.46 19.69 4.79
N GLN A 159 -11.97 19.75 3.54
CA GLN A 159 -12.45 18.58 2.82
C GLN A 159 -11.35 17.54 2.58
N ALA A 160 -10.16 17.97 2.14
CA ALA A 160 -9.01 17.09 1.96
C ALA A 160 -8.63 16.36 3.27
N ILE A 161 -8.61 17.08 4.40
CA ILE A 161 -8.33 16.51 5.72
C ILE A 161 -9.43 15.51 6.15
N GLN A 162 -10.71 15.80 5.90
CA GLN A 162 -11.81 14.88 6.20
C GLN A 162 -11.69 13.57 5.40
N TYR A 163 -11.35 13.66 4.11
CA TYR A 163 -11.09 12.46 3.31
C TYR A 163 -9.85 11.70 3.77
N LEU A 164 -8.78 12.41 4.14
CA LEU A 164 -7.59 11.77 4.72
C LEU A 164 -7.96 10.97 5.97
N TYR A 165 -8.67 11.58 6.93
CA TYR A 165 -9.07 10.89 8.15
C TYR A 165 -10.00 9.70 7.91
N SER A 166 -11.04 9.88 7.10
CA SER A 166 -12.01 8.80 6.83
C SER A 166 -11.36 7.60 6.14
N GLN A 167 -10.50 7.84 5.14
CA GLN A 167 -9.82 6.76 4.42
C GLN A 167 -8.73 6.09 5.27
N VAL A 168 -7.97 6.84 6.08
CA VAL A 168 -6.98 6.25 6.98
C VAL A 168 -7.64 5.39 8.06
N LEU A 169 -8.76 5.82 8.64
CA LEU A 169 -9.51 5.02 9.62
C LEU A 169 -10.08 3.74 9.00
N LYS A 170 -10.55 3.82 7.74
CA LYS A 170 -10.95 2.64 6.96
C LYS A 170 -9.76 1.69 6.76
N ALA A 171 -8.60 2.23 6.38
CA ALA A 171 -7.36 1.46 6.19
C ALA A 171 -6.90 0.74 7.46
N VAL A 172 -6.94 1.41 8.61
CA VAL A 172 -6.63 0.80 9.92
C VAL A 172 -7.62 -0.32 10.26
N SER A 173 -8.90 -0.15 9.92
CA SER A 173 -9.91 -1.21 10.11
C SER A 173 -9.62 -2.42 9.21
N GLY A 174 -9.23 -2.17 7.96
CA GLY A 174 -8.76 -3.21 7.04
C GLY A 174 -7.51 -3.94 7.56
N GLN A 175 -6.53 -3.20 8.10
CA GLN A 175 -5.33 -3.79 8.74
C GLN A 175 -5.73 -4.76 9.86
N HIS A 176 -6.69 -4.38 10.69
CA HIS A 176 -7.14 -5.23 11.80
C HIS A 176 -7.80 -6.53 11.32
N VAL A 177 -8.50 -6.52 10.18
CA VAL A 177 -9.06 -7.73 9.57
C VAL A 177 -7.94 -8.62 9.05
N ASP A 178 -6.95 -8.02 8.38
CA ASP A 178 -5.80 -8.73 7.81
C ASP A 178 -4.96 -9.43 8.91
N LEU A 179 -4.62 -8.70 9.98
CA LEU A 179 -3.83 -9.22 11.11
C LEU A 179 -4.52 -10.36 11.89
N LYS A 180 -5.84 -10.51 11.78
CA LYS A 180 -6.55 -11.63 12.41
C LYS A 180 -6.32 -12.96 11.71
N ASP A 181 -5.83 -12.94 10.46
CA ASP A 181 -5.60 -14.11 9.61
C ASP A 181 -6.80 -15.10 9.55
N ALA A 182 -8.02 -14.54 9.63
CA ALA A 182 -9.27 -15.29 9.68
C ALA A 182 -10.05 -15.25 8.34
N ILE A 183 -9.36 -14.89 7.25
CA ILE A 183 -9.93 -14.82 5.90
C ILE A 183 -10.02 -16.23 5.32
N GLU A 184 -11.19 -16.62 4.83
CA GLU A 184 -11.46 -17.94 4.27
C GLU A 184 -12.10 -17.89 2.87
N THR A 185 -12.73 -16.76 2.52
CA THR A 185 -13.42 -16.57 1.23
C THR A 185 -12.87 -15.40 0.43
N ASP A 186 -13.11 -15.44 -0.87
CA ASP A 186 -12.77 -14.37 -1.82
C ASP A 186 -13.42 -13.05 -1.42
N GLU A 187 -14.69 -13.09 -0.99
CA GLU A 187 -15.43 -11.89 -0.58
C GLU A 187 -14.80 -11.25 0.66
N GLN A 188 -14.39 -12.06 1.65
CA GLN A 188 -13.70 -11.55 2.84
C GLN A 188 -12.35 -10.93 2.48
N TYR A 189 -11.59 -11.60 1.61
CA TYR A 189 -10.31 -11.08 1.12
C TYR A 189 -10.52 -9.75 0.37
N LEU A 190 -11.46 -9.69 -0.58
CA LEU A 190 -11.71 -8.49 -1.37
C LEU A 190 -12.20 -7.33 -0.50
N GLN A 191 -13.07 -7.58 0.49
CA GLN A 191 -13.51 -6.56 1.45
C GLN A 191 -12.35 -6.03 2.32
N MET A 192 -11.45 -6.92 2.75
CA MET A 192 -10.24 -6.52 3.47
C MET A 192 -9.38 -5.61 2.59
N VAL A 193 -9.09 -6.02 1.34
CA VAL A 193 -8.28 -5.23 0.41
C VAL A 193 -8.93 -3.88 0.07
N GLU A 194 -10.24 -3.85 -0.17
CA GLU A 194 -11.01 -2.63 -0.41
C GLU A 194 -10.93 -1.65 0.77
N SER A 195 -11.04 -2.18 2.00
CA SER A 195 -10.94 -1.37 3.21
C SER A 195 -9.52 -0.97 3.58
N LYS A 196 -8.50 -1.66 3.04
CA LYS A 196 -7.09 -1.43 3.36
C LYS A 196 -6.37 -0.68 2.24
N SER A 197 -5.89 -1.41 1.24
CA SER A 197 -5.19 -0.88 0.06
C SER A 197 -6.06 0.03 -0.80
N GLY A 198 -7.33 -0.34 -1.00
CA GLY A 198 -8.30 0.47 -1.72
C GLY A 198 -8.53 1.82 -1.05
N ALA A 199 -8.66 1.84 0.28
CA ALA A 199 -8.85 3.06 1.05
C ALA A 199 -7.63 4.00 0.96
N LEU A 200 -6.41 3.49 1.07
CA LEU A 200 -5.20 4.32 0.95
C LEU A 200 -5.03 4.89 -0.46
N MET A 201 -5.34 4.11 -1.50
CA MET A 201 -5.37 4.60 -2.88
C MET A 201 -6.40 5.74 -3.01
N ALA A 202 -7.60 5.54 -2.46
CA ALA A 202 -8.63 6.58 -2.44
C ALA A 202 -8.22 7.83 -1.67
N CYS A 203 -7.52 7.68 -0.54
CA CYS A 203 -6.99 8.79 0.24
C CYS A 203 -6.15 9.75 -0.63
N ALA A 204 -5.16 9.22 -1.35
CA ALA A 204 -4.27 10.06 -2.18
C ALA A 204 -5.03 10.76 -3.32
N CYS A 205 -5.95 10.05 -3.97
CA CYS A 205 -6.75 10.57 -5.08
C CYS A 205 -7.73 11.66 -4.60
N LEU A 206 -8.38 11.44 -3.46
CA LEU A 206 -9.35 12.36 -2.87
C LEU A 206 -8.67 13.63 -2.34
N VAL A 207 -7.51 13.52 -1.68
CA VAL A 207 -6.76 14.72 -1.24
C VAL A 207 -6.43 15.62 -2.43
N GLY A 208 -5.93 15.05 -3.53
CA GLY A 208 -5.65 15.83 -4.75
C GLY A 208 -6.91 16.46 -5.35
N THR A 209 -8.00 15.67 -5.41
CA THR A 209 -9.29 16.12 -5.94
C THR A 209 -9.88 17.28 -5.12
N SER A 210 -9.89 17.17 -3.78
CA SER A 210 -10.48 18.18 -2.89
C SER A 210 -9.77 19.53 -2.94
N LEU A 211 -8.47 19.54 -3.24
CA LEU A 211 -7.72 20.78 -3.41
C LEU A 211 -8.03 21.46 -4.76
N ALA A 212 -8.51 20.70 -5.75
CA ALA A 212 -8.83 21.20 -7.08
C ALA A 212 -10.32 21.56 -7.24
N THR A 213 -11.23 20.71 -6.75
CA THR A 213 -12.68 20.82 -6.97
C THR A 213 -13.50 20.32 -5.78
N ASN A 214 -14.72 20.83 -5.65
CA ASN A 214 -15.70 20.38 -4.66
C ASN A 214 -16.63 19.27 -5.19
N GLN A 215 -16.43 18.81 -6.44
CA GLN A 215 -17.34 17.91 -7.14
C GLN A 215 -16.73 16.52 -7.38
N GLN A 216 -17.57 15.55 -7.74
CA GLN A 216 -17.19 14.22 -8.24
C GLN A 216 -16.39 13.30 -7.29
N HIS A 217 -16.18 13.71 -6.03
CA HIS A 217 -15.48 12.92 -5.01
C HIS A 217 -15.97 11.47 -4.87
N HIS A 218 -17.28 11.22 -4.95
CA HIS A 218 -17.82 9.85 -4.87
C HIS A 218 -17.34 8.97 -6.04
N ILE A 219 -17.30 9.52 -7.26
CA ILE A 219 -16.81 8.81 -8.46
C ILE A 219 -15.31 8.54 -8.30
N VAL A 220 -14.56 9.54 -7.80
CA VAL A 220 -13.14 9.41 -7.50
C VAL A 220 -12.90 8.27 -6.51
N GLU A 221 -13.59 8.28 -5.38
CA GLU A 221 -13.48 7.24 -4.35
C GLU A 221 -13.76 5.84 -4.91
N GLU A 222 -14.81 5.68 -5.73
CA GLU A 222 -15.20 4.40 -6.33
C GLU A 222 -14.09 3.82 -7.25
N TYR A 223 -13.59 4.62 -8.19
CA TYR A 223 -12.56 4.11 -9.11
C TYR A 223 -11.21 3.95 -8.44
N SER A 224 -10.84 4.85 -7.52
CA SER A 224 -9.55 4.77 -6.84
C SER A 224 -9.51 3.59 -5.88
N THR A 225 -10.62 3.28 -5.21
CA THR A 225 -10.73 2.05 -4.41
C THR A 225 -10.55 0.84 -5.31
N SER A 226 -11.22 0.80 -6.46
CA SER A 226 -11.08 -0.31 -7.41
C SER A 226 -9.66 -0.44 -7.97
N PHE A 227 -8.98 0.69 -8.21
CA PHE A 227 -7.57 0.71 -8.62
C PHE A 227 -6.66 0.15 -7.52
N GLY A 228 -6.88 0.55 -6.25
CA GLY A 228 -6.12 0.01 -5.12
C GLY A 228 -6.30 -1.50 -4.94
N VAL A 229 -7.50 -2.03 -5.20
CA VAL A 229 -7.74 -3.48 -5.19
C VAL A 229 -7.00 -4.18 -6.33
N ALA A 230 -7.07 -3.65 -7.55
CA ALA A 230 -6.34 -4.21 -8.69
C ALA A 230 -4.83 -4.23 -8.44
N ALA A 231 -4.28 -3.15 -7.86
CA ALA A 231 -2.88 -3.09 -7.50
C ALA A 231 -2.53 -4.12 -6.42
N GLN A 232 -3.34 -4.29 -5.36
CA GLN A 232 -3.07 -5.33 -4.38
C GLN A 232 -3.05 -6.73 -5.00
N LEU A 233 -4.02 -7.04 -5.86
CA LEU A 233 -4.09 -8.33 -6.54
C LEU A 233 -2.87 -8.61 -7.43
N ALA A 234 -2.31 -7.59 -8.09
CA ALA A 234 -1.08 -7.75 -8.85
C ALA A 234 0.14 -7.97 -7.95
N ASN A 235 0.19 -7.39 -6.74
CA ASN A 235 1.28 -7.67 -5.80
C ASN A 235 1.21 -9.11 -5.32
N ASP A 236 0.03 -9.56 -4.90
CA ASP A 236 -0.16 -10.92 -4.40
C ASP A 236 0.16 -11.96 -5.49
N LEU A 237 -0.17 -11.67 -6.76
CA LEU A 237 0.21 -12.48 -7.92
C LEU A 237 1.73 -12.51 -8.14
N GLU A 238 2.40 -11.37 -8.00
CA GLU A 238 3.84 -11.27 -8.13
C GLU A 238 4.56 -11.98 -6.97
N ASP A 239 4.11 -11.79 -5.74
CA ASP A 239 4.71 -12.35 -4.53
C ASP A 239 4.58 -13.87 -4.51
N VAL A 240 3.41 -14.43 -4.84
CA VAL A 240 3.25 -15.89 -4.94
C VAL A 240 4.07 -16.48 -6.11
N SER A 241 4.35 -15.67 -7.14
CA SER A 241 5.14 -16.06 -8.32
C SER A 241 6.65 -15.81 -8.18
N ARG A 242 7.10 -15.19 -7.10
CA ARG A 242 8.53 -15.01 -6.81
C ARG A 242 8.99 -16.12 -5.87
N TRP A 243 10.10 -16.77 -6.23
CA TRP A 243 10.80 -17.64 -5.31
C TRP A 243 11.95 -16.88 -4.64
N ASP A 244 11.65 -15.99 -3.72
CA ASP A 244 12.64 -15.52 -2.76
C ASP A 244 12.18 -15.91 -1.34
N THR A 245 12.95 -15.56 -0.32
CA THR A 245 12.59 -15.83 1.09
C THR A 245 11.41 -14.97 1.58
N LYS A 246 10.76 -14.25 0.67
CA LYS A 246 9.82 -13.17 0.89
C LYS A 246 8.50 -13.43 0.16
N ASN A 247 8.06 -14.68 0.12
CA ASN A 247 6.82 -15.09 -0.52
C ASN A 247 5.68 -15.23 0.50
N ASP A 248 4.49 -14.73 0.19
CA ASP A 248 3.27 -14.83 0.99
C ASP A 248 2.96 -16.25 1.46
N LEU A 249 3.29 -17.25 0.64
CA LEU A 249 3.17 -18.66 1.00
C LEU A 249 4.01 -18.99 2.23
N LEU A 250 5.27 -18.54 2.29
CA LEU A 250 6.18 -18.83 3.41
C LEU A 250 5.76 -18.16 4.72
N PHE A 251 4.99 -17.07 4.63
CA PHE A 251 4.40 -16.38 5.76
C PHE A 251 2.94 -16.78 5.97
N LYS A 252 2.45 -17.83 5.30
CA LYS A 252 1.08 -18.35 5.42
C LYS A 252 -0.01 -17.29 5.21
N LYS A 253 0.28 -16.21 4.47
CA LYS A 253 -0.69 -15.15 4.21
C LYS A 253 -1.81 -15.71 3.34
N LYS A 254 -3.06 -15.38 3.65
CA LYS A 254 -4.24 -15.88 2.91
C LYS A 254 -4.67 -14.90 1.81
N THR A 255 -3.76 -14.66 0.87
CA THR A 255 -4.05 -13.86 -0.32
C THR A 255 -4.96 -14.61 -1.30
N LEU A 256 -5.58 -13.90 -2.25
CA LEU A 256 -6.49 -14.53 -3.21
C LEU A 256 -5.88 -15.74 -3.96
N PRO A 257 -4.67 -15.67 -4.55
CA PRO A 257 -4.08 -16.85 -5.19
C PRO A 257 -3.89 -18.01 -4.20
N ILE A 258 -3.49 -17.74 -2.97
CA ILE A 258 -3.28 -18.77 -1.93
C ILE A 258 -4.61 -19.40 -1.50
N LEU A 259 -5.66 -18.61 -1.28
CA LEU A 259 -7.00 -19.13 -0.99
C LEU A 259 -7.47 -20.08 -2.08
N LYS A 260 -7.17 -19.78 -3.35
CA LYS A 260 -7.50 -20.67 -4.48
C LYS A 260 -6.61 -21.91 -4.54
N LEU A 261 -5.34 -21.82 -4.21
CA LEU A 261 -4.47 -22.99 -4.09
C LEU A 261 -4.97 -23.93 -2.98
N LEU A 262 -5.38 -23.38 -1.84
CA LEU A 262 -5.97 -24.13 -0.71
C LEU A 262 -7.31 -24.79 -1.07
N GLN A 263 -8.09 -24.23 -2.01
CA GLN A 263 -9.34 -24.83 -2.47
C GLN A 263 -9.13 -25.94 -3.52
N GLN A 264 -7.97 -26.00 -4.16
CA GLN A 264 -7.66 -26.92 -5.26
C GLN A 264 -7.06 -28.26 -4.82
N THR A 265 -6.92 -28.51 -3.52
CA THR A 265 -6.22 -29.71 -3.05
C THR A 265 -7.03 -30.98 -3.32
N GLU A 266 -6.64 -31.67 -4.39
CA GLU A 266 -6.86 -33.10 -4.58
C GLU A 266 -5.99 -33.91 -3.61
N LEU A 267 -6.19 -35.23 -3.53
CA LEU A 267 -5.47 -36.17 -2.65
C LEU A 267 -3.93 -36.08 -2.72
N GLU A 268 -3.36 -35.51 -3.78
CA GLU A 268 -1.91 -35.41 -4.01
C GLU A 268 -1.26 -34.12 -3.44
N ASN A 269 -2.03 -33.10 -3.04
CA ASN A 269 -1.50 -31.80 -2.61
C ASN A 269 -1.88 -31.45 -1.15
N THR A 270 -2.00 -32.45 -0.28
CA THR A 270 -2.31 -32.25 1.15
C THR A 270 -1.24 -31.43 1.88
N TRP A 271 0.00 -31.43 1.37
CA TRP A 271 1.13 -30.71 1.95
C TRP A 271 0.84 -29.23 2.19
N LEU A 272 0.05 -28.57 1.33
CA LEU A 272 -0.26 -27.15 1.50
C LEU A 272 -1.18 -26.95 2.72
N HIS A 273 -2.17 -27.81 2.88
CA HIS A 273 -3.01 -27.82 4.08
C HIS A 273 -2.22 -28.18 5.33
N ASP A 274 -1.38 -29.21 5.26
CA ASP A 274 -0.54 -29.64 6.37
C ASP A 274 0.40 -28.51 6.80
N TYR A 275 1.00 -27.79 5.85
CA TYR A 275 1.82 -26.62 6.12
C TYR A 275 1.01 -25.48 6.76
N TYR A 276 -0.15 -25.12 6.23
CA TYR A 276 -1.00 -24.07 6.79
C TYR A 276 -1.58 -24.43 8.18
N GLN A 277 -1.75 -25.73 8.47
CA GLN A 277 -2.14 -26.24 9.80
C GLN A 277 -0.95 -26.37 10.77
N GLY A 278 0.28 -26.17 10.31
CA GLY A 278 1.50 -26.29 11.13
C GLY A 278 1.96 -27.73 11.36
N LEU A 279 1.44 -28.68 10.58
CA LEU A 279 1.90 -30.07 10.54
C LEU A 279 3.21 -30.22 9.74
N LEU A 280 3.47 -29.31 8.80
CA LEU A 280 4.75 -29.16 8.11
C LEU A 280 5.39 -27.81 8.47
N ASP A 281 6.71 -27.78 8.49
CA ASP A 281 7.50 -26.59 8.76
C ASP A 281 7.96 -25.89 7.47
N LYS A 282 8.64 -24.76 7.66
CA LYS A 282 9.19 -23.97 6.55
C LYS A 282 10.32 -24.70 5.82
N GLU A 283 11.05 -25.58 6.50
CA GLU A 283 12.16 -26.33 5.90
C GLU A 283 11.65 -27.28 4.82
N PHE A 284 10.51 -27.95 5.06
CA PHE A 284 9.84 -28.77 4.05
C PHE A 284 9.57 -27.99 2.75
N ILE A 285 9.04 -26.77 2.85
CA ILE A 285 8.74 -25.92 1.69
C ILE A 285 10.02 -25.54 0.94
N LEU A 286 11.09 -25.23 1.67
CA LEU A 286 12.37 -24.86 1.08
C LEU A 286 13.05 -26.06 0.37
N ASP A 287 12.93 -27.26 0.92
CA ASP A 287 13.47 -28.49 0.35
C ASP A 287 12.75 -28.90 -0.94
N HIS A 288 11.42 -28.71 -1.01
CA HIS A 288 10.58 -29.04 -2.17
C HIS A 288 10.32 -27.86 -3.11
N LYS A 289 11.17 -26.83 -3.00
CA LYS A 289 11.08 -25.57 -3.71
C LYS A 289 10.63 -25.65 -5.16
N GLN A 290 11.36 -26.43 -5.96
CA GLN A 290 11.19 -26.42 -7.41
C GLN A 290 9.85 -27.07 -7.81
N GLU A 291 9.44 -28.10 -7.08
CA GLU A 291 8.21 -28.84 -7.31
C GLU A 291 7.00 -27.98 -6.93
N ILE A 292 7.02 -27.39 -5.73
CA ILE A 292 5.97 -26.49 -5.23
C ILE A 292 5.80 -25.29 -6.18
N PHE A 293 6.91 -24.66 -6.58
CA PHE A 293 6.85 -23.51 -7.47
C PHE A 293 6.28 -23.87 -8.85
N THR A 294 6.70 -25.01 -9.41
CA THR A 294 6.18 -25.50 -10.69
C THR A 294 4.68 -25.76 -10.59
N TRP A 295 4.22 -26.35 -9.49
CA TRP A 295 2.81 -26.59 -9.22
C TRP A 295 2.00 -25.28 -9.14
N ILE A 296 2.48 -24.28 -8.38
CA ILE A 296 1.87 -22.95 -8.28
C ILE A 296 1.74 -22.29 -9.67
N GLN A 297 2.81 -22.30 -10.46
CA GLN A 297 2.83 -21.68 -11.79
C GLN A 297 1.86 -22.36 -12.78
N GLN A 298 1.61 -23.66 -12.62
CA GLN A 298 0.68 -24.42 -13.45
C GLN A 298 -0.77 -24.37 -12.95
N SER A 299 -0.98 -23.89 -11.71
CA SER A 299 -2.28 -23.87 -11.08
C SER A 299 -3.26 -22.90 -11.78
N PRO A 300 -4.54 -23.29 -11.94
CA PRO A 300 -5.62 -22.38 -12.31
C PRO A 300 -5.84 -21.21 -11.32
N ALA A 301 -5.28 -21.28 -10.10
CA ALA A 301 -5.44 -20.26 -9.06
C ALA A 301 -4.85 -18.90 -9.49
N LEU A 302 -3.67 -18.91 -10.13
CA LEU A 302 -3.04 -17.68 -10.63
C LEU A 302 -3.88 -17.03 -11.73
N LYS A 303 -4.41 -17.85 -12.65
CA LYS A 303 -5.31 -17.37 -13.72
C LYS A 303 -6.60 -16.78 -13.14
N TYR A 304 -7.14 -17.39 -12.08
CA TYR A 304 -8.30 -16.86 -11.40
C TYR A 304 -8.02 -15.46 -10.80
N ALA A 305 -6.94 -15.32 -10.03
CA ALA A 305 -6.57 -14.04 -9.43
C ALA A 305 -6.29 -12.96 -10.51
N GLU A 306 -5.66 -13.32 -11.63
CA GLU A 306 -5.45 -12.43 -12.78
C GLU A 306 -6.78 -11.98 -13.42
N VAL A 307 -7.78 -12.86 -13.52
CA VAL A 307 -9.13 -12.48 -13.99
C VAL A 307 -9.79 -11.50 -13.02
N ILE A 308 -9.73 -11.75 -11.71
CA ILE A 308 -10.29 -10.83 -10.71
C ILE A 308 -9.58 -9.47 -10.75
N LYS A 309 -8.25 -9.45 -10.90
CA LYS A 309 -7.49 -8.20 -11.12
C LYS A 309 -8.06 -7.41 -12.30
N ARG A 310 -8.23 -8.06 -13.45
CA ARG A 310 -8.80 -7.42 -14.67
C ARG A 310 -10.22 -6.91 -14.49
N VAL A 311 -11.03 -7.57 -13.66
CA VAL A 311 -12.37 -7.07 -13.31
C VAL A 311 -12.26 -5.72 -12.59
N TYR A 312 -11.36 -5.59 -11.61
CA TYR A 312 -11.16 -4.34 -10.88
C TYR A 312 -10.50 -3.24 -11.73
N GLN A 313 -9.56 -3.58 -12.61
CA GLN A 313 -9.01 -2.63 -13.61
C GLN A 313 -10.11 -2.05 -14.50
N ARG A 314 -11.04 -2.89 -14.97
CA ARG A 314 -12.18 -2.46 -15.79
C ARG A 314 -13.18 -1.63 -15.00
N LYS A 315 -13.49 -2.02 -13.75
CA LYS A 315 -14.35 -1.23 -12.86
C LYS A 315 -13.80 0.19 -12.71
N ALA A 316 -12.51 0.33 -12.41
CA ALA A 316 -11.86 1.62 -12.29
C ALA A 316 -11.90 2.40 -13.61
N SER A 317 -11.49 1.77 -14.72
CA SER A 317 -11.40 2.43 -16.03
C SER A 317 -12.75 2.91 -16.57
N ASN A 318 -13.82 2.13 -16.38
CA ASN A 318 -15.18 2.51 -16.77
C ASN A 318 -15.67 3.70 -15.95
N LYS A 319 -15.44 3.68 -14.64
CA LYS A 319 -15.86 4.73 -13.72
C LYS A 319 -15.10 6.05 -13.98
N ILE A 320 -13.83 5.99 -14.39
CA ILE A 320 -13.07 7.17 -14.87
C ILE A 320 -13.73 7.81 -16.10
N GLN A 321 -14.47 7.09 -16.93
CA GLN A 321 -15.16 7.71 -18.07
C GLN A 321 -16.31 8.64 -17.62
N GLU A 322 -16.87 8.41 -16.43
CA GLU A 322 -17.98 9.19 -15.86
C GLU A 322 -17.53 10.56 -15.32
N ILE A 323 -16.23 10.75 -15.05
CA ILE A 323 -15.73 12.03 -14.54
C ILE A 323 -15.53 13.08 -15.65
N SER A 324 -15.92 14.31 -15.34
CA SER A 324 -15.60 15.50 -16.13
C SER A 324 -14.29 16.09 -15.62
N ALA A 325 -13.20 15.79 -16.33
CA ALA A 325 -11.81 16.12 -16.02
C ALA A 325 -11.00 16.23 -17.31
N GLN A 326 -9.74 16.66 -17.23
CA GLN A 326 -8.86 16.73 -18.40
C GLN A 326 -8.67 15.34 -19.06
N GLU A 327 -9.15 15.17 -20.30
CA GLU A 327 -9.13 13.88 -21.01
C GLU A 327 -7.74 13.26 -21.17
N ARG A 328 -6.71 14.09 -21.36
CA ARG A 328 -5.32 13.63 -21.41
C ARG A 328 -4.90 12.93 -20.11
N LEU A 329 -5.30 13.48 -18.96
CA LEU A 329 -4.95 12.94 -17.65
C LEU A 329 -5.82 11.73 -17.28
N LYS A 330 -7.10 11.71 -17.68
CA LYS A 330 -7.94 10.51 -17.63
C LYS A 330 -7.29 9.35 -18.38
N LYS A 331 -6.79 9.59 -19.60
CA LYS A 331 -6.09 8.57 -20.38
C LYS A 331 -4.81 8.10 -19.70
N LYS A 332 -3.99 9.02 -19.16
CA LYS A 332 -2.78 8.67 -18.39
C LYS A 332 -3.12 7.78 -17.18
N LEU A 333 -4.20 8.08 -16.45
CA LEU A 333 -4.65 7.26 -15.32
C LEU A 333 -5.13 5.87 -15.77
N GLN A 334 -5.88 5.79 -16.87
CA GLN A 334 -6.31 4.50 -17.44
C GLN A 334 -5.12 3.65 -17.88
N ASP A 335 -4.13 4.25 -18.54
CA ASP A 335 -2.91 3.55 -18.94
C ASP A 335 -2.17 3.01 -17.71
N LEU A 336 -2.05 3.80 -16.64
CA LEU A 336 -1.46 3.35 -15.37
C LEU A 336 -2.22 2.16 -14.76
N ILE A 337 -3.56 2.18 -14.82
CA ILE A 337 -4.41 1.09 -14.32
C ILE A 337 -4.27 -0.16 -15.19
N GLU A 338 -4.12 -0.04 -16.51
CA GLU A 338 -3.94 -1.19 -17.42
C GLU A 338 -2.55 -1.83 -17.30
N GLU A 339 -1.56 -1.07 -16.83
CA GLU A 339 -0.16 -1.52 -16.76
C GLU A 339 0.19 -2.33 -15.50
N ILE A 340 -0.64 -2.29 -14.46
CA ILE A 340 -0.54 -3.17 -13.28
C ILE A 340 -1.09 -4.57 -13.57
#